data_AF-A0AB33JTB9-F1
#
_entry.id   AF-A0AB33JTB9-F1
#
_cell.length_a   1.000
_cell.length_b   1.000
_cell.length_c   1.000
_cell.angle_alpha   90.00
_cell.angle_beta   90.00
_cell.angle_gamma   90.00
#
_symmetry.space_group_name_H-M   'P 1'
#
loop_
_entity.id
_entity.type
_entity.pdbx_description
1 polymer ?
#
loop_
_entity_poly.entity_id
_entity_poly.type
_entity_poly.pdbx_seq_one_letter_code
_entity_poly.pdbx_strand_id
1 'polypeptide(L)'
;MSGTRAVWSDFCAVAPSPELRERLRAELARVRSGPDEIAGQLAVGRTPKRLGFDDGAIFPPDEFPLGTPYDTIQSAAADRAPLRGAVRVAVVLADFSDHAMTATKSHFEQLFFSLGELPHGSVREYYREVTHGLIDIVGEVMGPIRLPQTLAWYANGNFGIGRPSGEPRAHLMARDTALAADPLIDFAPYDNDGNGFVDAFIVVHAGSGGEATGRPGDLWSHKWTLPAAQNADGTKIFAYLTIPEDAKIGVCAHELGHLLFGFPDLYDTDSTSEGVGNWCLMGGGSWGGGGDIPVHPSAWCKVNQGWASATVVTTGGPVAFEDVKSSHTVHRLWKDGTGGSEYFLAENRQQSGYDVSLPGSGLLVWHIDESKPGNTDENHYKVGLLQADAKRDLELAHNRGDAGDPYPGSTGNVTLNGSSSPSTRSYAGAATCVSISSIPAPAATMTATVSVSCGTGGTPS
;
A
#
# COMPACT_ATOMS: atom_id res chain seq x y z
N MET A 1 -14.47 -10.02 37.61
CA MET A 1 -13.14 -10.08 36.95
C MET A 1 -13.41 -10.13 35.46
N SER A 2 -13.30 -8.95 34.83
CA SER A 2 -13.62 -8.72 33.42
C SER A 2 -12.46 -9.21 32.57
N GLY A 3 -12.70 -10.22 31.73
CA GLY A 3 -11.74 -10.69 30.74
C GLY A 3 -11.89 -9.89 29.46
N THR A 4 -10.93 -9.01 29.20
CA THR A 4 -10.81 -8.30 27.92
C THR A 4 -10.38 -9.31 26.85
N ARG A 5 -11.26 -9.61 25.89
CA ARG A 5 -10.89 -10.30 24.64
C ARG A 5 -10.47 -9.25 23.62
N ALA A 6 -9.22 -9.30 23.18
CA ALA A 6 -8.78 -8.65 21.96
C ALA A 6 -9.53 -9.28 20.77
N VAL A 7 -10.14 -8.43 19.94
CA VAL A 7 -10.90 -8.80 18.74
C VAL A 7 -9.98 -8.52 17.56
N TRP A 8 -9.54 -9.57 16.87
CA TRP A 8 -8.54 -9.57 15.79
C TRP A 8 -9.20 -9.57 14.40
N SER A 9 -9.20 -8.47 13.65
CA SER A 9 -9.74 -8.40 12.26
C SER A 9 -8.62 -8.55 11.23
N ASP A 10 -8.84 -9.24 10.09
CA ASP A 10 -7.86 -9.30 8.98
C ASP A 10 -8.46 -8.65 7.72
N PHE A 11 -8.54 -7.32 7.67
CA PHE A 11 -9.05 -6.56 6.52
C PHE A 11 -7.87 -6.15 5.63
N CYS A 12 -7.59 -6.96 4.63
CA CYS A 12 -6.70 -6.64 3.51
C CYS A 12 -7.61 -6.25 2.33
N ALA A 13 -7.62 -4.98 1.94
CA ALA A 13 -8.25 -4.42 0.74
C ALA A 13 -8.16 -2.89 0.85
N VAL A 14 -8.27 -2.14 -0.26
CA VAL A 14 -8.12 -0.67 -0.24
C VAL A 14 -8.73 -0.04 1.01
N ALA A 15 -7.91 0.72 1.74
CA ALA A 15 -8.35 1.38 2.96
C ALA A 15 -9.67 2.13 2.72
N PRO A 16 -10.65 2.06 3.64
CA PRO A 16 -11.94 2.72 3.45
C PRO A 16 -11.76 4.23 3.29
N SER A 17 -12.62 4.84 2.48
CA SER A 17 -12.64 6.29 2.29
C SER A 17 -12.71 7.00 3.65
N PRO A 18 -12.17 8.22 3.79
CA PRO A 18 -12.27 8.99 5.02
C PRO A 18 -13.71 9.07 5.54
N GLU A 19 -14.68 9.28 4.66
CA GLU A 19 -16.11 9.38 4.97
C GLU A 19 -16.71 8.05 5.41
N LEU A 20 -16.31 6.93 4.79
CA LEU A 20 -16.75 5.61 5.23
C LEU A 20 -16.17 5.28 6.61
N ARG A 21 -14.89 5.54 6.85
CA ARG A 21 -14.25 5.27 8.14
C ARG A 21 -14.87 6.08 9.27
N GLU A 22 -15.18 7.36 9.05
CA GLU A 22 -15.86 8.19 10.05
C GLU A 22 -17.28 7.67 10.36
N ARG A 23 -18.01 7.19 9.34
CA ARG A 23 -19.30 6.50 9.57
C ARG A 23 -19.12 5.23 10.39
N LEU A 24 -18.14 4.40 10.04
CA LEU A 24 -17.84 3.16 10.78
C LEU A 24 -17.44 3.43 12.24
N ARG A 25 -16.61 4.45 12.49
CA ARG A 25 -16.21 4.88 13.84
C ARG A 25 -17.40 5.40 14.64
N ALA A 26 -18.23 6.25 14.04
CA ALA A 26 -19.43 6.78 14.69
C ALA A 26 -20.41 5.67 15.05
N GLU A 27 -20.60 4.67 14.19
CA GLU A 27 -21.43 3.49 14.48
C GLU A 27 -20.82 2.60 15.56
N LEU A 28 -19.50 2.34 15.52
CA LEU A 28 -18.81 1.57 16.57
C LEU A 28 -18.94 2.25 17.95
N ALA A 29 -18.83 3.58 17.99
CA ALA A 29 -19.05 4.36 19.21
C ALA A 29 -20.48 4.24 19.73
N ARG A 30 -21.50 4.22 18.84
CA ARG A 30 -22.90 3.96 19.20
C ARG A 30 -23.10 2.55 19.74
N VAL A 31 -22.52 1.53 19.10
CA VAL A 31 -22.59 0.12 19.53
C VAL A 31 -21.95 -0.10 20.90
N ARG A 32 -20.84 0.59 21.21
CA ARG A 32 -20.23 0.56 22.55
C ARG A 32 -21.12 1.19 23.65
N SER A 33 -22.22 1.85 23.28
CA SER A 33 -23.12 2.58 24.21
C SER A 33 -24.52 1.98 24.40
N GLY A 34 -24.87 0.85 23.77
CA GLY A 34 -26.18 0.19 24.00
C GLY A 34 -26.32 -1.21 23.39
N PRO A 35 -27.27 -2.05 23.85
CA PRO A 35 -27.47 -3.40 23.33
C PRO A 35 -28.53 -3.40 22.22
N ASP A 36 -28.14 -3.61 20.96
CA ASP A 36 -29.05 -4.06 19.88
C ASP A 36 -28.31 -4.66 18.66
N GLU A 37 -29.07 -5.39 17.84
CA GLU A 37 -28.79 -6.47 16.87
C GLU A 37 -27.65 -6.34 15.81
N ILE A 38 -26.84 -5.29 15.79
CA ILE A 38 -25.81 -5.06 14.72
C ILE A 38 -24.42 -5.62 15.08
N ALA A 39 -24.28 -6.27 16.24
CA ALA A 39 -23.05 -6.96 16.64
C ALA A 39 -22.58 -8.03 15.62
N GLY A 40 -23.49 -8.55 14.77
CA GLY A 40 -23.16 -9.51 13.70
C GLY A 40 -22.43 -8.91 12.49
N GLN A 41 -22.47 -7.58 12.28
CA GLN A 41 -21.73 -6.90 11.19
C GLN A 41 -20.30 -6.52 11.63
N LEU A 42 -20.09 -6.35 12.93
CA LEU A 42 -18.79 -6.15 13.57
C LEU A 42 -18.18 -7.46 14.10
N ALA A 43 -18.85 -8.60 13.87
CA ALA A 43 -18.35 -9.92 14.24
C ALA A 43 -17.24 -10.33 13.28
N VAL A 44 -16.05 -9.89 13.67
CA VAL A 44 -14.74 -10.37 13.28
C VAL A 44 -14.66 -11.90 13.48
N GLY A 45 -15.04 -12.63 12.44
CA GLY A 45 -14.69 -14.03 12.29
C GLY A 45 -13.24 -14.12 11.80
N ARG A 46 -12.41 -14.90 12.50
CA ARG A 46 -11.09 -15.31 11.99
C ARG A 46 -11.30 -16.15 10.73
N THR A 47 -11.18 -15.52 9.58
CA THR A 47 -10.92 -16.24 8.34
C THR A 47 -9.42 -16.10 8.11
N PRO A 48 -8.65 -17.19 8.00
CA PRO A 48 -7.23 -17.09 7.69
C PRO A 48 -7.03 -16.21 6.44
N LYS A 49 -5.98 -15.37 6.42
CA LYS A 49 -5.57 -14.68 5.19
C LYS A 49 -5.46 -15.72 4.07
N ARG A 50 -6.21 -15.48 3.00
CA ARG A 50 -6.19 -16.34 1.82
C ARG A 50 -4.98 -15.93 0.99
N LEU A 51 -4.18 -16.91 0.57
CA LEU A 51 -3.05 -16.65 -0.32
C LEU A 51 -3.50 -15.86 -1.54
N GLY A 52 -2.70 -14.86 -1.93
CA GLY A 52 -2.97 -14.02 -3.08
C GLY A 52 -3.66 -12.71 -2.74
N PHE A 53 -4.37 -12.62 -1.62
CA PHE A 53 -5.26 -11.50 -1.31
C PHE A 53 -4.47 -10.32 -0.70
N ASP A 54 -4.31 -9.24 -1.47
CA ASP A 54 -3.46 -8.05 -1.23
C ASP A 54 -2.05 -8.34 -0.72
N ASP A 55 -1.54 -9.53 -1.09
CA ASP A 55 -0.16 -9.92 -0.91
C ASP A 55 0.58 -9.94 -2.26
N GLY A 56 1.85 -10.32 -2.28
CA GLY A 56 2.66 -10.41 -3.50
C GLY A 56 2.57 -11.76 -4.22
N ALA A 57 1.65 -12.68 -3.89
CA ALA A 57 1.57 -13.95 -4.62
C ALA A 57 1.01 -13.75 -6.03
N ILE A 58 1.84 -14.06 -7.03
CA ILE A 58 1.52 -13.92 -8.47
C ILE A 58 1.62 -15.23 -9.24
N PHE A 59 2.08 -16.30 -8.58
CA PHE A 59 2.17 -17.64 -9.13
C PHE A 59 1.32 -18.62 -8.31
N PRO A 60 0.70 -19.63 -8.97
CA PRO A 60 0.07 -20.74 -8.29
C PRO A 60 1.04 -21.46 -7.34
N PRO A 61 0.58 -21.97 -6.17
CA PRO A 61 1.44 -22.69 -5.23
C PRO A 61 2.18 -23.90 -5.81
N ASP A 62 1.63 -24.52 -6.85
CA ASP A 62 2.21 -25.68 -7.55
C ASP A 62 3.37 -25.32 -8.49
N GLU A 63 3.62 -24.04 -8.74
CA GLU A 63 4.85 -23.57 -9.42
C GLU A 63 6.07 -23.57 -8.45
N PHE A 64 5.86 -23.79 -7.15
CA PHE A 64 6.92 -23.85 -6.15
C PHE A 64 7.25 -25.28 -5.73
N PRO A 65 8.52 -25.57 -5.33
CA PRO A 65 8.87 -26.85 -4.73
C PRO A 65 7.99 -27.21 -3.53
N LEU A 66 7.67 -28.50 -3.36
CA LEU A 66 6.92 -28.96 -2.20
C LEU A 66 7.65 -28.60 -0.90
N GLY A 67 6.93 -27.96 0.02
CA GLY A 67 7.47 -27.50 1.30
C GLY A 67 7.97 -26.05 1.28
N THR A 68 7.85 -25.32 0.17
CA THR A 68 8.09 -23.88 0.13
C THR A 68 7.22 -23.18 1.18
N PRO A 69 7.83 -22.39 2.09
CA PRO A 69 7.11 -21.63 3.10
C PRO A 69 6.10 -20.64 2.50
N TYR A 70 4.98 -20.43 3.20
CA TYR A 70 3.91 -19.52 2.76
C TYR A 70 4.42 -18.09 2.53
N ASP A 71 5.34 -17.63 3.39
CA ASP A 71 5.97 -16.31 3.31
C ASP A 71 6.78 -16.10 2.03
N THR A 72 7.40 -17.15 1.52
CA THR A 72 8.11 -17.10 0.23
C THR A 72 7.13 -16.92 -0.94
N ILE A 73 5.95 -17.57 -0.89
CA ILE A 73 4.96 -17.48 -1.99
C ILE A 73 4.32 -16.09 -2.03
N GLN A 74 3.96 -15.52 -0.88
CA GLN A 74 3.37 -14.19 -0.78
C GLN A 74 4.36 -13.05 -1.09
N SER A 75 5.68 -13.33 -1.14
CA SER A 75 6.70 -12.35 -1.51
C SER A 75 7.09 -12.39 -2.99
N ALA A 76 6.52 -13.29 -3.79
CA ALA A 76 6.93 -13.53 -5.17
C ALA A 76 6.99 -12.26 -6.05
N ALA A 77 5.98 -11.37 -5.97
CA ALA A 77 5.97 -10.12 -6.72
C ALA A 77 6.97 -9.08 -6.23
N ALA A 78 7.38 -9.13 -4.95
CA ALA A 78 8.42 -8.26 -4.42
C ALA A 78 9.82 -8.82 -4.76
N ASP A 79 9.98 -10.14 -4.78
CA ASP A 79 11.24 -10.84 -5.06
C ASP A 79 11.57 -10.93 -6.55
N ARG A 80 10.60 -10.64 -7.43
CA ARG A 80 10.84 -10.58 -8.87
C ARG A 80 11.79 -9.43 -9.20
N ALA A 81 12.51 -9.58 -10.32
CA ALA A 81 13.32 -8.48 -10.84
C ALA A 81 12.42 -7.25 -11.07
N PRO A 82 12.75 -6.07 -10.51
CA PRO A 82 11.88 -4.91 -10.61
C PRO A 82 11.55 -4.55 -12.06
N LEU A 83 10.27 -4.39 -12.38
CA LEU A 83 9.83 -4.03 -13.73
C LEU A 83 10.37 -2.65 -14.16
N ARG A 84 10.64 -2.48 -15.45
CA ARG A 84 11.22 -1.26 -16.05
C ARG A 84 10.65 -0.98 -17.43
N GLY A 85 10.71 0.28 -17.84
CA GLY A 85 10.30 0.72 -19.16
C GLY A 85 8.78 0.67 -19.33
N ALA A 86 8.32 0.29 -20.53
CA ALA A 86 6.92 0.14 -20.83
C ALA A 86 6.36 -1.10 -20.13
N VAL A 87 5.55 -0.91 -19.10
CA VAL A 87 4.85 -1.99 -18.39
C VAL A 87 3.42 -2.05 -18.90
N ARG A 88 3.10 -3.12 -19.61
CA ARG A 88 1.80 -3.38 -20.22
C ARG A 88 0.82 -3.91 -19.18
N VAL A 89 -0.35 -3.30 -19.13
CA VAL A 89 -1.47 -3.68 -18.26
C VAL A 89 -2.75 -3.87 -19.08
N ALA A 90 -3.47 -4.97 -18.86
CA ALA A 90 -4.71 -5.27 -19.55
C ALA A 90 -5.90 -4.83 -18.70
N VAL A 91 -6.67 -3.84 -19.15
CA VAL A 91 -7.86 -3.34 -18.45
C VAL A 91 -9.11 -3.88 -19.11
N VAL A 92 -9.87 -4.72 -18.41
CA VAL A 92 -11.11 -5.31 -18.91
C VAL A 92 -12.30 -4.79 -18.12
N LEU A 93 -13.17 -4.07 -18.83
CA LEU A 93 -14.44 -3.57 -18.32
C LEU A 93 -15.46 -4.71 -18.28
N ALA A 94 -16.12 -4.90 -17.15
CA ALA A 94 -17.09 -5.96 -16.92
C ALA A 94 -18.40 -5.38 -16.37
N ASP A 95 -19.52 -5.81 -16.94
CA ASP A 95 -20.85 -5.44 -16.48
C ASP A 95 -21.76 -6.65 -16.24
N PHE A 96 -22.93 -6.40 -15.66
CA PHE A 96 -23.81 -7.43 -15.12
C PHE A 96 -25.24 -7.27 -15.65
N SER A 97 -26.03 -8.35 -15.62
CA SER A 97 -27.42 -8.29 -16.09
C SER A 97 -28.33 -7.40 -15.23
N ASP A 98 -27.99 -7.24 -13.96
CA ASP A 98 -28.67 -6.38 -12.98
C ASP A 98 -27.98 -5.02 -12.79
N HIS A 99 -26.80 -4.80 -13.38
CA HIS A 99 -26.05 -3.56 -13.28
C HIS A 99 -25.17 -3.34 -14.52
N ALA A 100 -25.61 -2.47 -15.43
CA ALA A 100 -24.87 -2.15 -16.64
C ALA A 100 -23.80 -1.09 -16.38
N MET A 101 -22.66 -1.18 -17.07
CA MET A 101 -21.60 -0.17 -17.03
C MET A 101 -22.11 1.15 -17.60
N THR A 102 -21.88 2.23 -16.87
CA THR A 102 -22.22 3.58 -17.28
C THR A 102 -21.00 4.38 -17.74
N ALA A 103 -19.82 4.09 -17.16
CA ALA A 103 -18.57 4.67 -17.58
C ALA A 103 -18.17 4.19 -18.99
N THR A 104 -17.51 5.07 -19.74
CA THR A 104 -17.10 4.76 -21.12
C THR A 104 -15.72 4.14 -21.16
N LYS A 105 -15.42 3.35 -22.20
CA LYS A 105 -14.05 2.88 -22.48
C LYS A 105 -13.03 4.02 -22.51
N SER A 106 -13.38 5.14 -23.17
CA SER A 106 -12.51 6.32 -23.26
C SER A 106 -12.18 6.92 -21.90
N HIS A 107 -13.10 6.87 -20.93
CA HIS A 107 -12.81 7.32 -19.56
C HIS A 107 -11.65 6.54 -18.94
N PHE A 108 -11.64 5.21 -19.06
CA PHE A 108 -10.56 4.38 -18.50
C PHE A 108 -9.27 4.46 -19.32
N GLU A 109 -9.36 4.67 -20.64
CA GLU A 109 -8.17 4.97 -21.45
C GLU A 109 -7.48 6.24 -20.95
N GLN A 110 -8.27 7.27 -20.61
CA GLN A 110 -7.74 8.49 -20.02
C GLN A 110 -7.20 8.27 -18.60
N LEU A 111 -7.98 7.61 -17.74
CA LEU A 111 -7.59 7.36 -16.35
C LEU A 111 -6.28 6.58 -16.25
N PHE A 112 -6.08 5.55 -17.08
CA PHE A 112 -4.90 4.71 -17.00
C PHE A 112 -3.71 5.21 -17.83
N PHE A 113 -3.95 5.71 -19.05
CA PHE A 113 -2.88 5.81 -20.07
C PHE A 113 -2.60 7.20 -20.61
N SER A 114 -3.45 8.20 -20.30
CA SER A 114 -3.27 9.56 -20.85
C SER A 114 -2.05 10.28 -20.26
N LEU A 115 -1.60 11.34 -20.93
CA LEU A 115 -0.59 12.25 -20.44
C LEU A 115 -1.12 13.68 -20.61
N GLY A 116 -1.25 14.44 -19.53
CA GLY A 116 -1.69 15.83 -19.55
C GLY A 116 -3.15 16.05 -19.92
N GLU A 117 -4.01 15.03 -19.86
CA GLU A 117 -5.44 15.14 -20.16
C GLU A 117 -6.31 15.37 -18.93
N LEU A 118 -5.96 14.74 -17.80
CA LEU A 118 -6.73 14.81 -16.56
C LEU A 118 -6.15 15.90 -15.63
N PRO A 119 -7.00 16.62 -14.87
CA PRO A 119 -6.57 17.74 -14.04
C PRO A 119 -5.56 17.38 -12.95
N HIS A 120 -5.56 16.11 -12.51
CA HIS A 120 -4.69 15.58 -11.46
C HIS A 120 -3.78 14.46 -11.96
N GLY A 121 -3.71 14.29 -13.28
CA GLY A 121 -2.94 13.25 -13.94
C GLY A 121 -3.64 11.89 -14.01
N SER A 122 -3.09 11.01 -14.86
CA SER A 122 -3.47 9.61 -15.00
C SER A 122 -2.61 8.68 -14.13
N VAL A 123 -2.99 7.40 -14.03
CA VAL A 123 -2.17 6.35 -13.40
C VAL A 123 -0.77 6.28 -14.03
N ARG A 124 -0.67 6.43 -15.35
CA ARG A 124 0.62 6.51 -16.05
C ARG A 124 1.44 7.71 -15.59
N GLU A 125 0.85 8.89 -15.46
CA GLU A 125 1.55 10.08 -14.99
C GLU A 125 2.03 9.93 -13.54
N TYR A 126 1.19 9.35 -12.67
CA TYR A 126 1.57 9.02 -11.30
C TYR A 126 2.80 8.11 -11.26
N TYR A 127 2.78 6.98 -11.97
CA TYR A 127 3.92 6.06 -11.97
C TYR A 127 5.17 6.65 -12.63
N ARG A 128 5.04 7.51 -13.64
CA ARG A 128 6.18 8.24 -14.19
C ARG A 128 6.81 9.18 -13.16
N GLU A 129 6.01 9.86 -12.34
CA GLU A 129 6.54 10.74 -11.29
C GLU A 129 7.18 9.94 -10.16
N VAL A 130 6.47 8.99 -9.54
CA VAL A 130 6.96 8.30 -8.33
C VAL A 130 8.15 7.38 -8.58
N THR A 131 8.36 6.99 -9.84
CA THR A 131 9.48 6.13 -10.29
C THR A 131 10.55 6.90 -11.05
N HIS A 132 10.40 8.22 -11.24
CA HIS A 132 11.28 9.04 -12.05
C HIS A 132 11.50 8.48 -13.48
N GLY A 133 10.39 8.11 -14.12
CA GLY A 133 10.37 7.59 -15.49
C GLY A 133 10.98 6.20 -15.66
N LEU A 134 11.33 5.49 -14.57
CA LEU A 134 11.77 4.10 -14.65
C LEU A 134 10.66 3.18 -15.18
N ILE A 135 9.40 3.54 -14.95
CA ILE A 135 8.21 2.81 -15.38
C ILE A 135 7.28 3.75 -16.16
N ASP A 136 6.74 3.22 -17.26
CA ASP A 136 5.73 3.86 -18.08
C ASP A 136 4.55 2.88 -18.27
N ILE A 137 3.44 3.12 -17.58
CA ILE A 137 2.26 2.26 -17.67
C ILE A 137 1.59 2.47 -19.02
N VAL A 138 1.46 1.39 -19.78
CA VAL A 138 0.82 1.37 -21.11
C VAL A 138 -0.11 0.16 -21.20
N GLY A 139 -1.00 0.12 -22.18
CA GLY A 139 -1.91 -1.00 -22.32
C GLY A 139 -3.11 -0.66 -23.16
N GLU A 140 -4.16 -1.47 -23.02
CA GLU A 140 -5.43 -1.26 -23.68
C GLU A 140 -6.60 -1.47 -22.72
N VAL A 141 -7.72 -0.84 -23.04
CA VAL A 141 -9.00 -1.04 -22.37
C VAL A 141 -9.91 -1.85 -23.28
N MET A 142 -10.50 -2.92 -22.76
CA MET A 142 -11.41 -3.81 -23.48
C MET A 142 -12.78 -3.85 -22.78
N GLY A 143 -13.86 -4.07 -23.54
CA GLY A 143 -15.22 -4.19 -23.01
C GLY A 143 -16.05 -2.89 -23.11
N PRO A 144 -17.18 -2.80 -22.38
CA PRO A 144 -17.63 -3.72 -21.34
C PRO A 144 -18.06 -5.10 -21.87
N ILE A 145 -17.72 -6.15 -21.11
CA ILE A 145 -18.15 -7.53 -21.34
C ILE A 145 -19.22 -7.88 -20.30
N ARG A 146 -20.34 -8.45 -20.77
CA ARG A 146 -21.40 -8.95 -19.91
C ARG A 146 -21.00 -10.27 -19.27
N LEU A 147 -20.86 -10.27 -17.94
CA LEU A 147 -20.57 -11.47 -17.18
C LEU A 147 -21.80 -12.37 -17.02
N PRO A 148 -21.61 -13.69 -16.81
CA PRO A 148 -22.69 -14.66 -16.75
C PRO A 148 -23.55 -14.59 -15.48
N GLN A 149 -23.03 -13.98 -14.40
CA GLN A 149 -23.74 -13.80 -13.14
C GLN A 149 -24.00 -12.31 -12.87
N THR A 150 -24.92 -12.06 -11.94
CA THR A 150 -25.30 -10.71 -11.50
C THR A 150 -24.26 -10.08 -10.57
N LEU A 151 -24.23 -8.75 -10.45
CA LEU A 151 -23.42 -8.05 -9.46
C LEU A 151 -23.76 -8.55 -8.06
N ALA A 152 -25.06 -8.67 -7.76
CA ALA A 152 -25.52 -9.20 -6.47
C ALA A 152 -24.99 -10.61 -6.18
N TRP A 153 -24.79 -11.45 -7.20
CA TRP A 153 -24.25 -12.79 -7.02
C TRP A 153 -22.76 -12.76 -6.70
N TYR A 154 -21.97 -11.95 -7.40
CA TYR A 154 -20.53 -11.82 -7.17
C TYR A 154 -20.19 -11.07 -5.87
N ALA A 155 -20.91 -9.99 -5.56
CA ALA A 155 -20.76 -9.28 -4.30
C ALA A 155 -21.26 -10.12 -3.12
N ASN A 156 -22.23 -11.01 -3.35
CA ASN A 156 -22.73 -12.01 -2.39
C ASN A 156 -23.13 -11.43 -1.01
N GLY A 157 -23.51 -10.15 -0.96
CA GLY A 157 -23.79 -9.45 0.30
C GLY A 157 -22.59 -9.43 1.25
N ASN A 158 -21.38 -9.64 0.74
CA ASN A 158 -20.15 -9.72 1.51
C ASN A 158 -18.95 -9.04 0.83
N PHE A 159 -19.27 -8.06 -0.02
CA PHE A 159 -18.37 -7.33 -0.89
C PHE A 159 -17.57 -8.16 -1.89
N GLY A 160 -17.97 -9.42 -2.09
CA GLY A 160 -17.26 -10.40 -2.91
C GLY A 160 -15.97 -10.95 -2.28
N ILE A 161 -15.58 -10.43 -1.11
CA ILE A 161 -14.36 -10.79 -0.37
C ILE A 161 -14.64 -11.60 0.91
N GLY A 162 -15.89 -11.99 1.15
CA GLY A 162 -16.24 -12.86 2.28
C GLY A 162 -16.47 -12.11 3.60
N ARG A 163 -16.66 -10.78 3.57
CA ARG A 163 -16.85 -9.94 4.76
C ARG A 163 -18.28 -9.39 4.88
N PRO A 164 -18.93 -9.42 6.05
CA PRO A 164 -18.41 -9.89 7.34
C PRO A 164 -18.37 -11.42 7.45
N SER A 165 -19.06 -12.15 6.58
CA SER A 165 -18.98 -13.62 6.50
C SER A 165 -19.45 -14.15 5.14
N GLY A 166 -19.26 -15.43 4.90
CA GLY A 166 -19.71 -16.14 3.71
C GLY A 166 -18.59 -16.36 2.68
N GLU A 167 -18.89 -17.14 1.64
CA GLU A 167 -17.89 -17.41 0.61
C GLU A 167 -17.64 -16.16 -0.25
N PRO A 168 -16.36 -15.78 -0.46
CA PRO A 168 -16.02 -14.76 -1.42
C PRO A 168 -16.33 -15.25 -2.84
N ARG A 169 -16.67 -14.33 -3.74
CA ARG A 169 -16.96 -14.63 -5.15
C ARG A 169 -16.33 -13.66 -6.13
N ALA A 170 -15.59 -12.64 -5.67
CA ALA A 170 -14.87 -11.72 -6.55
C ALA A 170 -13.82 -12.43 -7.42
N HIS A 171 -13.07 -13.40 -6.86
CA HIS A 171 -12.15 -14.23 -7.65
C HIS A 171 -12.83 -15.06 -8.77
N LEU A 172 -14.14 -15.38 -8.63
CA LEU A 172 -14.92 -16.02 -9.70
C LEU A 172 -15.33 -15.00 -10.77
N MET A 173 -15.61 -13.75 -10.38
CA MET A 173 -15.83 -12.64 -11.32
C MET A 173 -14.60 -12.45 -12.19
N ALA A 174 -13.42 -12.34 -11.58
CA ALA A 174 -12.18 -12.17 -12.32
C ALA A 174 -11.87 -13.34 -13.26
N ARG A 175 -12.15 -14.58 -12.82
CA ARG A 175 -12.02 -15.76 -13.69
C ARG A 175 -12.97 -15.67 -14.89
N ASP A 176 -14.24 -15.34 -14.65
CA ASP A 176 -15.24 -15.27 -15.72
C ASP A 176 -14.93 -14.12 -16.69
N THR A 177 -14.38 -13.01 -16.20
CA THR A 177 -13.84 -11.93 -17.03
C THR A 177 -12.65 -12.40 -17.86
N ALA A 178 -11.67 -13.10 -17.27
CA ALA A 178 -10.50 -13.60 -17.99
C ALA A 178 -10.91 -14.55 -19.13
N LEU A 179 -11.79 -15.51 -18.85
CA LEU A 179 -12.30 -16.46 -19.85
C LEU A 179 -13.10 -15.79 -20.98
N ALA A 180 -13.86 -14.73 -20.66
CA ALA A 180 -14.64 -14.01 -21.65
C ALA A 180 -13.77 -13.03 -22.47
N ALA A 181 -12.67 -12.54 -21.90
CA ALA A 181 -11.74 -11.62 -22.55
C ALA A 181 -10.73 -12.34 -23.46
N ASP A 182 -10.25 -13.52 -23.08
CA ASP A 182 -9.26 -14.33 -23.82
C ASP A 182 -9.50 -14.40 -25.35
N PRO A 183 -10.71 -14.69 -25.87
CA PRO A 183 -10.92 -14.70 -27.33
C PRO A 183 -10.92 -13.31 -28.00
N LEU A 184 -10.77 -12.21 -27.25
CA LEU A 184 -10.95 -10.83 -27.70
C LEU A 184 -9.70 -9.95 -27.56
N ILE A 185 -8.75 -10.34 -26.70
CA ILE A 185 -7.51 -9.62 -26.41
C ILE A 185 -6.37 -10.64 -26.39
N ASP A 186 -5.26 -10.31 -27.05
CA ASP A 186 -4.04 -11.13 -26.99
C ASP A 186 -3.30 -10.82 -25.68
N PHE A 187 -3.25 -11.79 -24.77
CA PHE A 187 -2.62 -11.64 -23.46
C PHE A 187 -1.10 -11.87 -23.46
N ALA A 188 -0.51 -12.38 -24.55
CA ALA A 188 0.92 -12.69 -24.61
C ALA A 188 1.82 -11.47 -24.32
N PRO A 189 1.53 -10.24 -24.79
CA PRO A 189 2.37 -9.07 -24.52
C PRO A 189 2.37 -8.61 -23.06
N TYR A 190 1.45 -9.09 -22.22
CA TYR A 190 1.28 -8.63 -20.84
C TYR A 190 2.09 -9.44 -19.82
N ASP A 191 2.88 -10.41 -20.28
CA ASP A 191 4.01 -11.01 -19.57
C ASP A 191 5.25 -10.14 -19.80
N ASN A 192 5.42 -9.12 -18.95
CA ASN A 192 6.44 -8.07 -19.09
C ASN A 192 7.84 -8.53 -18.71
N ASP A 193 7.98 -9.60 -17.92
CA ASP A 193 9.26 -10.14 -17.48
C ASP A 193 9.59 -11.52 -18.09
N GLY A 194 8.67 -12.11 -18.86
CA GLY A 194 8.85 -13.37 -19.57
C GLY A 194 8.73 -14.60 -18.67
N ASN A 195 8.08 -14.48 -17.52
CA ASN A 195 7.93 -15.56 -16.54
C ASN A 195 6.79 -16.54 -16.90
N GLY A 196 6.04 -16.27 -17.97
CA GLY A 196 4.92 -17.09 -18.44
C GLY A 196 3.56 -16.68 -17.87
N PHE A 197 3.48 -15.62 -17.07
CA PHE A 197 2.25 -15.10 -16.48
C PHE A 197 2.00 -13.65 -16.85
N VAL A 198 0.73 -13.30 -17.02
CA VAL A 198 0.28 -11.91 -17.19
C VAL A 198 0.51 -11.15 -15.88
N ASP A 199 1.28 -10.08 -15.92
CA ASP A 199 1.65 -9.33 -14.71
C ASP A 199 0.53 -8.43 -14.19
N ALA A 200 -0.28 -7.87 -15.08
CA ALA A 200 -1.33 -6.92 -14.74
C ALA A 200 -2.61 -7.16 -15.52
N PHE A 201 -3.47 -7.99 -14.94
CA PHE A 201 -4.86 -8.17 -15.37
C PHE A 201 -5.79 -7.39 -14.43
N ILE A 202 -6.44 -6.35 -14.97
CA ILE A 202 -7.28 -5.41 -14.24
C ILE A 202 -8.73 -5.62 -14.65
N VAL A 203 -9.60 -5.87 -13.69
CA VAL A 203 -11.05 -5.95 -13.90
C VAL A 203 -11.70 -4.68 -13.38
N VAL A 204 -12.26 -3.88 -14.27
CA VAL A 204 -13.10 -2.74 -13.87
C VAL A 204 -14.55 -3.19 -13.89
N HIS A 205 -15.19 -3.26 -12.74
CA HIS A 205 -16.58 -3.71 -12.65
C HIS A 205 -17.57 -2.55 -12.64
N ALA A 206 -18.75 -2.75 -13.23
CA ALA A 206 -19.85 -1.80 -13.09
C ALA A 206 -20.32 -1.69 -11.62
N GLY A 207 -20.85 -0.53 -11.25
CA GLY A 207 -21.24 -0.19 -9.89
C GLY A 207 -20.12 0.43 -9.04
N SER A 208 -20.52 1.01 -7.91
CA SER A 208 -19.62 1.69 -6.98
C SER A 208 -18.77 0.72 -6.15
N GLY A 209 -17.63 1.20 -5.65
CA GLY A 209 -16.76 0.47 -4.74
C GLY A 209 -17.27 0.41 -3.30
N GLY A 210 -17.18 -0.78 -2.69
CA GLY A 210 -17.49 -1.01 -1.28
C GLY A 210 -16.65 -0.17 -0.33
N GLU A 211 -15.42 0.18 -0.70
CA GLU A 211 -14.49 1.06 0.03
C GLU A 211 -15.01 2.49 0.20
N ALA A 212 -15.90 2.93 -0.68
CA ALA A 212 -16.53 4.25 -0.62
C ALA A 212 -17.94 4.17 -0.01
N THR A 213 -18.73 3.19 -0.43
CA THR A 213 -20.15 3.12 -0.04
C THR A 213 -20.35 2.47 1.33
N GLY A 214 -19.55 1.45 1.65
CA GLY A 214 -19.73 0.55 2.79
C GLY A 214 -20.89 -0.44 2.63
N ARG A 215 -21.47 -0.59 1.44
CA ARG A 215 -22.64 -1.45 1.20
C ARG A 215 -22.18 -2.86 0.79
N PRO A 216 -22.56 -3.94 1.50
CA PRO A 216 -22.07 -5.29 1.19
C PRO A 216 -22.50 -5.88 -0.17
N GLY A 217 -23.46 -5.24 -0.84
CA GLY A 217 -23.89 -5.59 -2.21
C GLY A 217 -23.01 -4.96 -3.31
N ASP A 218 -22.11 -4.05 -2.95
CA ASP A 218 -21.08 -3.50 -3.82
C ASP A 218 -19.81 -4.33 -3.67
N LEU A 219 -18.97 -4.43 -4.71
CA LEU A 219 -17.67 -5.12 -4.62
C LEU A 219 -16.63 -4.20 -3.99
N TRP A 220 -15.76 -4.72 -3.13
CA TRP A 220 -14.64 -3.94 -2.57
C TRP A 220 -13.41 -4.08 -3.47
N SER A 221 -12.71 -2.98 -3.78
CA SER A 221 -11.46 -3.02 -4.55
C SER A 221 -10.35 -3.84 -3.86
N HIS A 222 -9.68 -4.72 -4.61
CA HIS A 222 -8.60 -5.57 -4.07
C HIS A 222 -7.76 -6.20 -5.20
N LYS A 223 -6.59 -6.69 -4.82
CA LYS A 223 -5.74 -7.61 -5.57
C LYS A 223 -5.94 -9.02 -5.03
N TRP A 224 -6.11 -9.99 -5.92
CA TRP A 224 -6.17 -11.40 -5.54
C TRP A 224 -5.69 -12.33 -6.65
N THR A 225 -6.02 -13.61 -6.54
CA THR A 225 -5.67 -14.68 -7.47
C THR A 225 -6.92 -15.43 -7.88
N LEU A 226 -6.94 -15.88 -9.13
CA LEU A 226 -7.98 -16.76 -9.64
C LEU A 226 -7.97 -18.11 -8.90
N PRO A 227 -9.09 -18.86 -8.87
CA PRO A 227 -9.13 -20.20 -8.29
C PRO A 227 -8.08 -21.17 -8.88
N ALA A 228 -7.72 -20.95 -10.14
CA ALA A 228 -6.66 -21.64 -10.86
C ALA A 228 -6.16 -20.72 -11.98
N ALA A 229 -4.88 -20.86 -12.35
CA ALA A 229 -4.34 -20.15 -13.50
C ALA A 229 -5.13 -20.51 -14.78
N GLN A 230 -5.46 -19.49 -15.58
CA GLN A 230 -6.14 -19.65 -16.86
C GLN A 230 -5.12 -19.46 -17.97
N ASN A 231 -5.01 -20.42 -18.89
CA ASN A 231 -4.16 -20.26 -20.07
C ASN A 231 -4.74 -19.16 -20.96
N ALA A 232 -3.88 -18.27 -21.46
CA ALA A 232 -4.26 -17.20 -22.38
C ALA A 232 -3.07 -16.93 -23.33
N ASP A 233 -3.26 -17.14 -24.63
CA ASP A 233 -2.27 -16.81 -25.69
C ASP A 233 -0.82 -17.27 -25.46
N GLY A 234 -0.61 -18.42 -24.80
CA GLY A 234 0.72 -18.94 -24.49
C GLY A 234 1.33 -18.42 -23.19
N THR A 235 0.62 -17.56 -22.46
CA THR A 235 0.87 -17.18 -21.07
C THR A 235 -0.27 -17.70 -20.17
N LYS A 236 -0.25 -17.30 -18.89
CA LYS A 236 -1.30 -17.61 -17.91
C LYS A 236 -1.76 -16.37 -17.16
N ILE A 237 -3.05 -16.23 -16.94
CA ILE A 237 -3.63 -15.26 -16.01
C ILE A 237 -3.84 -15.95 -14.67
N PHE A 238 -3.28 -15.40 -13.60
CA PHE A 238 -3.47 -15.92 -12.25
C PHE A 238 -3.73 -14.83 -11.23
N ALA A 239 -2.87 -13.83 -11.11
CA ALA A 239 -3.14 -12.66 -10.30
C ALA A 239 -4.03 -11.66 -11.05
N TYR A 240 -4.87 -10.96 -10.31
CA TYR A 240 -5.72 -9.89 -10.83
C TYR A 240 -5.88 -8.79 -9.79
N LEU A 241 -6.26 -7.60 -10.22
CA LEU A 241 -6.88 -6.62 -9.34
C LEU A 241 -8.27 -6.24 -9.86
N THR A 242 -9.15 -5.80 -8.98
CA THR A 242 -10.47 -5.32 -9.33
C THR A 242 -10.76 -3.96 -8.73
N ILE A 243 -11.37 -3.08 -9.51
CA ILE A 243 -11.78 -1.72 -9.11
C ILE A 243 -13.17 -1.38 -9.67
N PRO A 244 -13.92 -0.45 -9.05
CA PRO A 244 -15.23 -0.03 -9.54
C PRO A 244 -15.15 0.92 -10.72
N GLU A 245 -16.28 1.12 -11.42
CA GLU A 245 -16.36 2.05 -12.54
C GLU A 245 -16.23 3.53 -12.13
N ASP A 246 -16.41 3.83 -10.84
CA ASP A 246 -16.21 5.13 -10.21
C ASP A 246 -14.86 5.26 -9.48
N ALA A 247 -13.91 4.35 -9.75
CA ALA A 247 -12.60 4.34 -9.14
C ALA A 247 -11.80 5.61 -9.47
N LYS A 248 -11.11 6.12 -8.46
CA LYS A 248 -10.16 7.22 -8.60
C LYS A 248 -8.73 6.71 -8.80
N ILE A 249 -7.86 7.59 -9.27
CA ILE A 249 -6.43 7.28 -9.49
C ILE A 249 -5.75 6.69 -8.25
N GLY A 250 -6.09 7.15 -7.04
CA GLY A 250 -5.50 6.63 -5.81
C GLY A 250 -5.82 5.16 -5.52
N VAL A 251 -7.05 4.73 -5.78
CA VAL A 251 -7.46 3.31 -5.68
C VAL A 251 -6.71 2.49 -6.73
N CYS A 252 -6.66 2.98 -7.98
CA CYS A 252 -5.97 2.31 -9.07
C CYS A 252 -4.47 2.14 -8.80
N ALA A 253 -3.81 3.19 -8.28
CA ALA A 253 -2.39 3.18 -7.97
C ALA A 253 -2.07 2.28 -6.77
N HIS A 254 -2.93 2.27 -5.74
CA HIS A 254 -2.75 1.37 -4.59
C HIS A 254 -2.78 -0.10 -5.01
N GLU A 255 -3.78 -0.49 -5.80
CA GLU A 255 -3.95 -1.87 -6.25
C GLU A 255 -2.87 -2.34 -7.22
N LEU A 256 -2.41 -1.45 -8.11
CA LEU A 256 -1.23 -1.71 -8.93
C LEU A 256 0.04 -1.84 -8.07
N GLY A 257 0.11 -1.14 -6.94
CA GLY A 257 1.13 -1.32 -5.89
C GLY A 257 1.28 -2.78 -5.47
N HIS A 258 0.18 -3.43 -5.12
CA HIS A 258 0.15 -4.86 -4.78
C HIS A 258 0.50 -5.72 -5.98
N LEU A 259 -0.22 -5.55 -7.10
CA LEU A 259 -0.16 -6.47 -8.23
C LEU A 259 1.21 -6.44 -8.93
N LEU A 260 1.76 -5.25 -9.19
CA LEU A 260 3.00 -5.10 -9.96
C LEU A 260 4.26 -5.03 -9.09
N PHE A 261 4.16 -4.60 -7.84
CA PHE A 261 5.36 -4.32 -7.04
C PHE A 261 5.42 -5.13 -5.74
N GLY A 262 4.42 -5.98 -5.50
CA GLY A 262 4.36 -6.83 -4.31
C GLY A 262 4.37 -6.03 -3.01
N PHE A 263 3.93 -4.76 -3.05
CA PHE A 263 3.85 -3.98 -1.84
C PHE A 263 2.77 -4.58 -0.93
N PRO A 264 3.03 -4.77 0.37
CA PRO A 264 1.99 -5.12 1.32
C PRO A 264 1.17 -3.88 1.67
N ASP A 265 -0.01 -4.11 2.23
CA ASP A 265 -0.72 -3.09 2.98
C ASP A 265 0.15 -2.59 4.13
N LEU A 266 0.30 -1.27 4.22
CA LEU A 266 1.05 -0.60 5.28
C LEU A 266 0.15 0.18 6.25
N TYR A 267 -1.16 0.26 5.99
CA TYR A 267 -2.12 0.52 7.06
C TYR A 267 -2.29 -0.76 7.90
N ASP A 268 -2.83 -0.60 9.10
CA ASP A 268 -3.12 -1.73 9.95
C ASP A 268 -4.45 -2.38 9.58
N THR A 269 -4.33 -3.60 9.06
CA THR A 269 -5.44 -4.39 8.53
C THR A 269 -6.40 -4.88 9.61
N ASP A 270 -6.04 -4.80 10.90
CA ASP A 270 -6.95 -5.16 11.99
C ASP A 270 -7.75 -3.99 12.56
N SER A 271 -7.50 -2.79 12.02
CA SER A 271 -8.15 -1.53 12.39
C SER A 271 -7.91 -1.09 13.83
N THR A 272 -6.85 -1.56 14.49
CA THR A 272 -6.45 -1.05 15.81
C THR A 272 -5.53 0.18 15.73
N SER A 273 -4.87 0.39 14.59
CA SER A 273 -4.06 1.57 14.27
C SER A 273 -4.30 2.12 12.85
N GLU A 274 -3.57 3.16 12.46
CA GLU A 274 -3.54 3.69 11.08
C GLU A 274 -2.32 3.19 10.28
N GLY A 275 -1.47 2.34 10.88
CA GLY A 275 -0.18 1.93 10.30
C GLY A 275 0.66 3.14 9.89
N VAL A 276 0.99 3.28 8.60
CA VAL A 276 1.75 4.44 8.07
C VAL A 276 0.87 5.67 7.74
N GLY A 277 -0.46 5.58 7.90
CA GLY A 277 -1.39 6.70 7.68
C GLY A 277 -1.30 7.32 6.28
N ASN A 278 -1.47 8.64 6.21
CA ASN A 278 -1.45 9.42 4.97
C ASN A 278 -0.04 9.66 4.40
N TRP A 279 1.00 9.02 4.98
CA TRP A 279 2.38 9.18 4.57
C TRP A 279 2.82 8.21 3.46
N CYS A 280 1.99 7.25 3.07
CA CYS A 280 2.31 6.27 2.02
C CYS A 280 1.08 5.91 1.18
N LEU A 281 1.28 5.69 -0.12
CA LEU A 281 0.27 5.12 -1.02
C LEU A 281 -0.37 3.83 -0.47
N MET A 282 0.44 2.95 0.13
CA MET A 282 0.00 1.66 0.68
C MET A 282 -0.69 1.80 2.05
N GLY A 283 -0.90 3.04 2.52
CA GLY A 283 -1.66 3.37 3.72
C GLY A 283 -2.91 4.19 3.37
N GLY A 284 -3.22 5.20 4.18
CA GLY A 284 -4.27 6.18 3.90
C GLY A 284 -3.92 7.18 2.78
N GLY A 285 -2.67 7.19 2.33
CA GLY A 285 -2.17 8.12 1.31
C GLY A 285 -2.76 7.90 -0.09
N SER A 286 -3.39 6.76 -0.34
CA SER A 286 -4.21 6.52 -1.54
C SER A 286 -5.41 7.49 -1.64
N TRP A 287 -5.86 8.05 -0.52
CA TRP A 287 -6.96 9.04 -0.47
C TRP A 287 -6.50 10.50 -0.47
N GLY A 288 -5.22 10.76 -0.80
CA GLY A 288 -4.73 12.11 -1.02
C GLY A 288 -5.59 12.88 -2.02
N GLY A 289 -5.92 14.15 -1.72
CA GLY A 289 -6.85 14.94 -2.53
C GLY A 289 -8.25 14.33 -2.67
N GLY A 290 -8.69 13.50 -1.73
CA GLY A 290 -9.96 12.76 -1.82
C GLY A 290 -9.89 11.54 -2.77
N GLY A 291 -8.69 11.04 -3.05
CA GLY A 291 -8.40 9.93 -3.97
C GLY A 291 -7.92 10.37 -5.36
N ASP A 292 -8.00 11.67 -5.66
CA ASP A 292 -7.61 12.22 -6.96
C ASP A 292 -6.12 12.59 -7.04
N ILE A 293 -5.43 12.73 -5.89
CA ILE A 293 -4.01 13.09 -5.82
C ILE A 293 -3.33 12.19 -4.77
N PRO A 294 -3.15 10.89 -5.04
CA PRO A 294 -2.52 9.97 -4.09
C PRO A 294 -1.08 10.37 -3.82
N VAL A 295 -0.61 10.19 -2.59
CA VAL A 295 0.77 10.54 -2.20
C VAL A 295 1.78 9.51 -2.72
N HIS A 296 3.07 9.84 -2.70
CA HIS A 296 4.13 8.90 -3.05
C HIS A 296 4.19 7.71 -2.07
N PRO A 297 4.64 6.53 -2.52
CA PRO A 297 5.01 5.43 -1.63
C PRO A 297 6.16 5.81 -0.70
N SER A 298 6.26 5.15 0.46
CA SER A 298 7.30 5.41 1.47
C SER A 298 8.70 5.10 0.95
N ALA A 299 9.71 5.60 1.67
CA ALA A 299 11.11 5.23 1.46
C ALA A 299 11.32 3.72 1.30
N TRP A 300 10.66 2.90 2.12
CA TRP A 300 10.77 1.45 2.06
C TRP A 300 10.27 0.89 0.71
N CYS A 301 9.08 1.28 0.27
CA CYS A 301 8.53 0.88 -1.03
C CYS A 301 9.46 1.27 -2.18
N LYS A 302 9.94 2.53 -2.18
CA LYS A 302 10.83 3.06 -3.23
C LYS A 302 12.17 2.35 -3.28
N VAL A 303 12.80 2.08 -2.12
CA VAL A 303 14.08 1.37 -2.03
C VAL A 303 13.92 -0.08 -2.47
N ASN A 304 12.86 -0.76 -2.03
CA ASN A 304 12.58 -2.15 -2.38
C ASN A 304 12.50 -2.34 -3.91
N GLN A 305 11.79 -1.44 -4.60
CA GLN A 305 11.66 -1.50 -6.07
C GLN A 305 12.82 -0.84 -6.84
N GLY A 306 13.83 -0.31 -6.14
CA GLY A 306 14.94 0.41 -6.76
C GLY A 306 14.51 1.69 -7.49
N TRP A 307 13.43 2.34 -7.04
CA TRP A 307 13.00 3.66 -7.49
C TRP A 307 13.75 4.79 -6.76
N ALA A 308 14.30 4.49 -5.59
CA ALA A 308 15.27 5.31 -4.89
C ALA A 308 16.46 4.46 -4.44
N SER A 309 17.64 5.06 -4.38
CA SER A 309 18.86 4.43 -3.87
C SER A 309 19.00 4.65 -2.36
N ALA A 310 19.30 3.58 -1.62
CA ALA A 310 19.60 3.67 -0.20
C ALA A 310 21.10 3.92 0.05
N THR A 311 21.46 5.13 0.45
CA THR A 311 22.81 5.48 0.86
C THR A 311 23.03 5.05 2.32
N VAL A 312 23.91 4.08 2.53
CA VAL A 312 24.28 3.61 3.87
C VAL A 312 25.18 4.65 4.54
N VAL A 313 24.76 5.18 5.68
CA VAL A 313 25.59 6.08 6.48
C VAL A 313 26.49 5.25 7.39
N THR A 314 27.81 5.35 7.19
CA THR A 314 28.82 4.59 7.94
C THR A 314 29.63 5.44 8.92
N THR A 315 29.57 6.76 8.81
CA THR A 315 30.33 7.70 9.65
C THR A 315 29.45 8.87 10.07
N GLY A 316 29.68 9.41 11.26
CA GLY A 316 28.97 10.60 11.72
C GLY A 316 29.43 11.87 11.01
N GLY A 317 28.52 12.83 10.85
CA GLY A 317 28.78 14.12 10.19
C GLY A 317 27.51 14.77 9.63
N PRO A 318 27.65 15.93 8.97
CA PRO A 318 26.54 16.55 8.26
C PRO A 318 26.11 15.69 7.06
N VAL A 319 24.80 15.45 6.95
CA VAL A 319 24.15 14.73 5.84
C VAL A 319 23.09 15.64 5.23
N ALA A 320 23.11 15.76 3.90
CA ALA A 320 22.10 16.51 3.15
C ALA A 320 20.97 15.57 2.72
N PHE A 321 19.74 15.92 3.12
CA PHE A 321 18.51 15.24 2.73
C PHE A 321 17.78 16.13 1.72
N GLU A 322 18.06 15.91 0.43
CA GLU A 322 17.29 16.50 -0.66
C GLU A 322 15.93 15.80 -0.80
N ASP A 323 14.89 16.55 -1.19
CA ASP A 323 13.55 16.00 -1.45
C ASP A 323 13.66 14.76 -2.32
N VAL A 324 13.13 13.63 -1.83
CA VAL A 324 13.27 12.30 -2.43
C VAL A 324 12.76 12.25 -3.86
N LYS A 325 11.82 13.14 -4.21
CA LYS A 325 11.25 13.28 -5.56
C LYS A 325 12.22 13.86 -6.58
N SER A 326 13.26 14.57 -6.12
CA SER A 326 14.31 15.14 -6.97
C SER A 326 15.60 14.32 -6.90
N SER A 327 15.96 13.86 -5.69
CA SER A 327 17.25 13.20 -5.44
C SER A 327 17.24 11.69 -5.69
N HIS A 328 16.06 11.06 -5.63
CA HIS A 328 15.88 9.60 -5.63
C HIS A 328 16.81 8.90 -4.62
N THR A 329 17.09 9.57 -3.50
CA THR A 329 18.03 9.10 -2.50
C THR A 329 17.35 9.04 -1.14
N VAL A 330 17.50 7.90 -0.46
CA VAL A 330 17.09 7.66 0.92
C VAL A 330 18.34 7.31 1.71
N HIS A 331 18.42 7.71 2.97
CA HIS A 331 19.57 7.36 3.82
C HIS A 331 19.22 6.20 4.73
N ARG A 332 20.00 5.13 4.67
CA ARG A 332 19.88 3.98 5.59
C ARG A 332 20.79 4.20 6.79
N LEU A 333 20.20 4.19 7.98
CA LEU A 333 20.88 4.40 9.24
C LEU A 333 20.78 3.16 10.10
N TRP A 334 21.93 2.63 10.54
CA TRP A 334 22.01 1.57 11.52
C TRP A 334 23.38 1.60 12.18
N LYS A 335 23.55 0.85 13.28
CA LYS A 335 24.80 0.81 14.04
C LYS A 335 26.00 0.54 13.13
N ASP A 336 26.95 1.46 13.08
CA ASP A 336 28.17 1.41 12.28
C ASP A 336 27.93 1.13 10.78
N GLY A 337 26.73 1.46 10.27
CA GLY A 337 26.31 1.16 8.90
C GLY A 337 26.14 -0.34 8.61
N THR A 338 26.06 -1.18 9.64
CA THR A 338 25.94 -2.63 9.47
C THR A 338 24.63 -3.04 8.77
N GLY A 339 24.70 -4.11 7.99
CA GLY A 339 23.52 -4.73 7.38
C GLY A 339 22.63 -5.43 8.41
N GLY A 340 21.43 -5.83 8.00
CA GLY A 340 20.46 -6.52 8.85
C GLY A 340 19.03 -6.23 8.44
N SER A 341 18.09 -7.00 9.00
CA SER A 341 16.65 -6.85 8.76
C SER A 341 16.05 -5.63 9.45
N GLU A 342 16.65 -5.16 10.54
CA GLU A 342 16.20 -3.98 11.28
C GLU A 342 17.11 -2.78 10.98
N TYR A 343 16.49 -1.63 10.66
CA TYR A 343 17.21 -0.39 10.33
C TYR A 343 16.28 0.82 10.31
N PHE A 344 16.85 2.03 10.19
CA PHE A 344 16.09 3.23 9.89
C PHE A 344 16.29 3.68 8.45
N LEU A 345 15.25 4.21 7.83
CA LEU A 345 15.32 4.94 6.56
C LEU A 345 14.92 6.40 6.80
N ALA A 346 15.75 7.34 6.36
CA ALA A 346 15.46 8.76 6.45
C ALA A 346 15.31 9.38 5.06
N GLU A 347 14.18 10.04 4.82
CA GLU A 347 13.88 10.74 3.56
C GLU A 347 13.30 12.14 3.84
N ASN A 348 13.64 13.11 2.98
CA ASN A 348 13.01 14.42 3.01
C ASN A 348 11.83 14.41 2.02
N ARG A 349 10.65 14.83 2.46
CA ARG A 349 9.46 14.98 1.62
C ARG A 349 8.84 16.35 1.77
N GLN A 350 8.52 16.97 0.64
CA GLN A 350 7.89 18.29 0.56
C GLN A 350 6.49 18.18 -0.05
N GLN A 351 5.56 19.06 0.34
CA GLN A 351 4.19 19.13 -0.18
C GLN A 351 4.14 19.73 -1.60
N SER A 352 4.61 18.97 -2.58
CA SER A 352 4.61 19.33 -4.00
C SER A 352 4.35 18.11 -4.88
N GLY A 353 3.94 18.31 -6.14
CA GLY A 353 3.54 17.21 -7.01
C GLY A 353 2.41 16.38 -6.37
N TYR A 354 2.50 15.05 -6.47
CA TYR A 354 1.56 14.13 -5.82
C TYR A 354 1.60 14.15 -4.28
N ASP A 355 2.66 14.70 -3.69
CA ASP A 355 2.78 14.84 -2.22
C ASP A 355 2.10 16.10 -1.66
N VAL A 356 1.41 16.89 -2.48
CA VAL A 356 0.75 18.13 -2.04
C VAL A 356 -0.24 17.91 -0.88
N SER A 357 -0.82 16.71 -0.76
CA SER A 357 -1.76 16.35 0.31
C SER A 357 -1.13 15.66 1.52
N LEU A 358 0.21 15.59 1.61
CA LEU A 358 0.86 15.09 2.83
C LEU A 358 0.45 15.93 4.05
N PRO A 359 0.38 15.36 5.26
CA PRO A 359 0.03 16.12 6.47
C PRO A 359 1.03 17.23 6.83
N GLY A 360 2.28 17.13 6.36
CA GLY A 360 3.31 18.15 6.54
C GLY A 360 4.54 17.87 5.67
N SER A 361 5.43 18.87 5.57
CA SER A 361 6.73 18.73 4.91
C SER A 361 7.84 18.54 5.95
N GLY A 362 8.91 17.82 5.60
CA GLY A 362 10.09 17.67 6.46
C GLY A 362 10.78 16.32 6.30
N LEU A 363 11.59 15.99 7.31
CA LEU A 363 12.33 14.73 7.36
C LEU A 363 11.46 13.64 8.00
N LEU A 364 11.11 12.61 7.24
CA LEU A 364 10.47 11.40 7.74
C LEU A 364 11.54 10.37 8.08
N VAL A 365 11.39 9.71 9.24
CA VAL A 365 12.28 8.62 9.67
C VAL A 365 11.45 7.38 9.92
N TRP A 366 11.69 6.36 9.11
CA TRP A 366 11.00 5.08 9.15
C TRP A 366 11.84 4.08 9.95
N HIS A 367 11.23 3.36 10.89
CA HIS A 367 11.82 2.20 11.56
C HIS A 367 11.34 0.94 10.85
N ILE A 368 12.27 0.21 10.26
CA ILE A 368 12.01 -0.95 9.43
C ILE A 368 12.43 -2.22 10.17
N ASP A 369 11.63 -3.28 10.07
CA ASP A 369 12.03 -4.65 10.38
C ASP A 369 11.51 -5.62 9.32
N GLU A 370 12.41 -6.09 8.45
CA GLU A 370 12.09 -7.00 7.36
C GLU A 370 11.60 -8.38 7.81
N SER A 371 11.84 -8.75 9.08
CA SER A 371 11.37 -10.03 9.62
C SER A 371 9.86 -10.04 9.92
N LYS A 372 9.22 -8.86 9.89
CA LYS A 372 7.78 -8.75 10.08
C LYS A 372 7.02 -8.91 8.76
N PRO A 373 5.88 -9.61 8.78
CA PRO A 373 5.05 -9.81 7.58
C PRO A 373 4.24 -8.57 7.20
N GLY A 374 4.07 -7.60 8.10
CA GLY A 374 3.26 -6.40 7.88
C GLY A 374 3.16 -5.50 9.10
N ASN A 375 2.14 -4.62 9.13
CA ASN A 375 1.95 -3.57 10.14
C ASN A 375 0.83 -3.86 11.16
N THR A 376 0.51 -5.12 11.42
CA THR A 376 -0.57 -5.54 12.36
C THR A 376 -0.12 -5.69 13.82
N ASP A 377 1.03 -5.13 14.18
CA ASP A 377 1.54 -5.13 15.56
C ASP A 377 1.99 -3.70 15.87
N GLU A 378 1.15 -2.94 16.57
CA GLU A 378 1.32 -1.52 16.90
C GLU A 378 2.55 -1.24 17.79
N ASN A 379 3.20 -2.30 18.28
CA ASN A 379 4.45 -2.21 19.03
C ASN A 379 5.66 -2.69 18.22
N HIS A 380 5.45 -3.31 17.06
CA HIS A 380 6.52 -3.86 16.22
C HIS A 380 6.10 -3.99 14.74
N TYR A 381 5.98 -2.86 14.07
CA TYR A 381 5.69 -2.75 12.64
C TYR A 381 6.81 -3.29 11.73
N LYS A 382 6.44 -3.72 10.52
CA LYS A 382 7.38 -3.91 9.40
C LYS A 382 7.92 -2.55 8.94
N VAL A 383 7.04 -1.57 8.79
CA VAL A 383 7.36 -0.19 8.39
C VAL A 383 6.62 0.77 9.33
N GLY A 384 7.32 1.32 10.32
CA GLY A 384 6.76 2.30 11.26
C GLY A 384 7.30 3.71 11.03
N LEU A 385 6.46 4.74 11.15
CA LEU A 385 6.91 6.13 11.13
C LEU A 385 7.24 6.61 12.55
N LEU A 386 8.45 7.11 12.78
CA LEU A 386 8.79 7.76 14.04
C LEU A 386 8.22 9.19 14.06
N GLN A 387 7.09 9.38 14.72
CA GLN A 387 6.38 10.67 14.80
C GLN A 387 7.14 11.65 15.72
N ALA A 388 7.61 12.77 15.17
CA ALA A 388 8.51 13.71 15.85
C ALA A 388 7.92 14.33 17.13
N ASP A 389 6.60 14.41 17.25
CA ASP A 389 5.88 14.94 18.41
C ASP A 389 5.62 13.93 19.54
N ALA A 390 5.98 12.66 19.32
CA ALA A 390 5.81 11.54 20.24
C ALA A 390 4.37 11.22 20.67
N LYS A 391 3.34 11.72 19.95
CA LYS A 391 1.94 11.46 20.33
C LYS A 391 1.47 10.04 20.04
N ARG A 392 2.13 9.35 19.12
CA ARG A 392 1.75 8.00 18.65
C ARG A 392 0.33 7.98 18.07
N ASP A 393 -0.05 9.04 17.36
CA ASP A 393 -1.42 9.17 16.84
C ASP A 393 -1.74 8.11 15.79
N LEU A 394 -0.73 7.68 15.01
CA LEU A 394 -0.86 6.57 14.07
C LEU A 394 -1.11 5.23 14.78
N GLU A 395 -0.28 4.88 15.78
CA GLU A 395 -0.39 3.63 16.54
C GLU A 395 -1.67 3.57 17.40
N LEU A 396 -2.14 4.72 17.89
CA LEU A 396 -3.32 4.83 18.75
C LEU A 396 -4.61 5.11 17.97
N ALA A 397 -4.54 5.12 16.63
CA ALA A 397 -5.65 5.46 15.73
C ALA A 397 -6.32 6.81 16.01
N HIS A 398 -5.60 7.77 16.60
CA HIS A 398 -6.14 9.11 16.88
C HIS A 398 -6.33 9.91 15.59
N ASN A 399 -5.36 9.88 14.67
CA ASN A 399 -5.44 10.52 13.36
C ASN A 399 -4.56 9.78 12.33
N ARG A 400 -4.69 10.10 11.04
CA ARG A 400 -3.93 9.48 9.94
C ARG A 400 -2.59 10.19 9.63
N GLY A 401 -2.06 10.88 10.62
CA GLY A 401 -0.88 11.72 10.55
C GLY A 401 -1.20 13.21 10.54
N ASP A 402 -0.28 14.00 11.10
CA ASP A 402 -0.40 15.44 11.25
C ASP A 402 0.95 16.17 11.06
N ALA A 403 0.92 17.51 11.10
CA ALA A 403 2.11 18.33 10.87
C ALA A 403 3.20 18.19 11.97
N GLY A 404 2.91 17.51 13.07
CA GLY A 404 3.83 17.13 14.15
C GLY A 404 4.62 15.85 13.88
N ASP A 405 4.24 15.02 12.92
CA ASP A 405 4.94 13.77 12.61
C ASP A 405 6.32 13.94 11.95
N PRO A 406 6.51 14.79 10.91
CA PRO A 406 7.83 14.95 10.29
C PRO A 406 8.76 15.70 11.23
N TYR A 407 10.07 15.52 11.10
CA TYR A 407 11.05 16.35 11.79
C TYR A 407 11.37 17.62 10.99
N PRO A 408 11.42 18.81 11.61
CA PRO A 408 11.21 19.06 13.04
C PRO A 408 9.72 19.21 13.41
N GLY A 409 8.84 19.27 12.42
CA GLY A 409 7.39 19.27 12.61
C GLY A 409 6.87 20.51 13.31
N SER A 410 5.58 20.50 13.64
CA SER A 410 4.88 21.60 14.32
C SER A 410 5.38 21.83 15.75
N THR A 411 6.05 20.86 16.36
CA THR A 411 6.64 20.94 17.71
C THR A 411 8.08 21.49 17.71
N GLY A 412 8.72 21.61 16.54
CA GLY A 412 10.10 22.08 16.44
C GLY A 412 11.12 21.09 16.98
N ASN A 413 10.84 19.79 16.96
CA ASN A 413 11.74 18.76 17.44
C ASN A 413 12.94 18.58 16.49
N VAL A 414 14.08 19.17 16.84
CA VAL A 414 15.29 19.12 16.00
C VAL A 414 16.22 17.94 16.31
N THR A 415 15.79 16.96 17.13
CA THR A 415 16.65 15.85 17.59
C THR A 415 15.90 14.52 17.71
N LEU A 416 16.52 13.45 17.19
CA LEU A 416 16.09 12.06 17.33
C LEU A 416 17.30 11.21 17.72
N ASN A 417 17.24 10.46 18.82
CA ASN A 417 18.32 9.59 19.29
C ASN A 417 17.82 8.47 20.23
N GLY A 418 18.73 7.65 20.77
CA GLY A 418 18.36 6.51 21.62
C GLY A 418 17.80 6.86 23.02
N SER A 419 17.70 8.16 23.35
CA SER A 419 17.13 8.69 24.59
C SER A 419 15.96 9.65 24.37
N SER A 420 15.62 9.97 23.12
CA SER A 420 14.43 10.77 22.80
C SER A 420 13.16 9.91 22.82
N SER A 421 12.01 10.58 22.75
CA SER A 421 10.72 9.97 22.44
C SER A 421 10.20 10.63 21.15
N PRO A 422 9.95 9.87 20.07
CA PRO A 422 10.30 8.48 19.87
C PRO A 422 11.83 8.26 19.91
N SER A 423 12.26 7.02 20.13
CA SER A 423 13.67 6.67 20.30
C SER A 423 14.23 5.91 19.09
N THR A 424 15.53 6.02 18.84
CA THR A 424 16.22 5.19 17.82
C THR A 424 16.72 3.85 18.37
N ARG A 425 16.19 3.35 19.48
CA ARG A 425 16.54 2.00 19.95
C ARG A 425 15.98 0.94 19.02
N SER A 426 16.59 -0.24 19.02
CA SER A 426 15.99 -1.37 18.33
C SER A 426 14.67 -1.77 19.01
N TYR A 427 13.84 -2.55 18.33
CA TYR A 427 12.62 -3.12 18.93
C TYR A 427 12.92 -3.98 20.17
N ALA A 428 14.09 -4.60 20.24
CA ALA A 428 14.57 -5.30 21.43
C ALA A 428 15.14 -4.38 22.55
N GLY A 429 15.09 -3.06 22.37
CA GLY A 429 15.59 -2.06 23.32
C GLY A 429 17.09 -1.81 23.26
N ALA A 430 17.82 -2.43 22.33
CA ALA A 430 19.26 -2.28 22.20
C ALA A 430 19.64 -0.91 21.63
N ALA A 431 20.82 -0.42 22.00
CA ALA A 431 21.35 0.83 21.47
C ALA A 431 21.85 0.63 20.03
N THR A 432 21.22 1.31 19.08
CA THR A 432 21.63 1.36 17.66
C THR A 432 22.69 2.43 17.41
N CYS A 433 22.79 3.40 18.32
CA CYS A 433 23.68 4.55 18.22
C CYS A 433 23.42 5.46 17.01
N VAL A 434 22.25 5.31 16.40
CA VAL A 434 21.70 6.24 15.44
C VAL A 434 21.25 7.50 16.17
N SER A 435 21.70 8.66 15.72
CA SER A 435 21.18 9.96 16.14
C SER A 435 21.13 10.92 14.95
N ILE A 436 20.07 11.71 14.88
CA ILE A 436 19.93 12.83 13.96
C ILE A 436 19.70 14.09 14.80
N SER A 437 20.50 15.13 14.61
CA SER A 437 20.41 16.39 15.35
C SER A 437 20.57 17.60 14.44
N SER A 438 20.27 18.77 14.98
CA SER A 438 20.29 20.03 14.22
C SER A 438 19.42 19.98 12.96
N ILE A 439 18.28 19.29 13.04
CA ILE A 439 17.33 19.16 11.93
C ILE A 439 16.74 20.57 11.65
N PRO A 440 16.93 21.13 10.44
CA PRO A 440 16.48 22.48 10.13
C PRO A 440 14.97 22.52 9.85
N ALA A 441 14.40 23.71 9.62
CA ALA A 441 13.04 23.82 9.10
C ALA A 441 12.90 23.14 7.72
N PRO A 442 11.69 22.66 7.34
CA PRO A 442 11.46 22.02 6.05
C PRO A 442 11.90 22.89 4.87
N ALA A 443 12.66 22.28 3.96
CA ALA A 443 13.15 22.90 2.74
C ALA A 443 13.46 21.81 1.70
N ALA A 444 13.63 22.21 0.43
CA ALA A 444 13.99 21.28 -0.65
C ALA A 444 15.27 20.47 -0.34
N THR A 445 16.21 21.04 0.41
CA THR A 445 17.36 20.34 0.97
C THR A 445 17.46 20.65 2.45
N MET A 446 17.48 19.62 3.29
CA MET A 446 17.64 19.72 4.74
C MET A 446 18.98 19.12 5.14
N THR A 447 19.88 19.90 5.73
CA THR A 447 21.17 19.37 6.23
C THR A 447 21.10 19.18 7.74
N ALA A 448 21.22 17.94 8.20
CA ALA A 448 21.23 17.58 9.63
C ALA A 448 22.52 16.81 9.98
N THR A 449 22.87 16.79 11.26
CA THR A 449 24.03 16.01 11.74
C THR A 449 23.57 14.61 12.09
N VAL A 450 24.17 13.60 11.46
CA VAL A 450 23.89 12.18 11.71
C VAL A 450 25.07 11.56 12.44
N SER A 451 24.80 10.63 13.36
CA SER A 451 25.78 9.68 13.90
C SER A 451 25.19 8.29 13.87
N VAL A 452 26.03 7.29 13.64
CA VAL A 452 25.67 5.86 13.63
C VAL A 452 26.58 5.00 14.52
N SER A 453 27.57 5.61 15.16
CA SER A 453 28.53 4.90 16.01
C SER A 453 28.32 5.26 17.48
N CYS A 454 28.36 4.24 18.32
CA CYS A 454 28.44 4.43 19.77
C CYS A 454 29.85 4.96 20.02
N GLY A 455 30.03 6.27 20.16
CA GLY A 455 31.37 6.86 20.31
C GLY A 455 32.23 6.01 21.24
N THR A 456 33.46 5.68 20.82
CA THR A 456 34.41 4.99 21.71
C THR A 456 34.55 5.88 22.93
N GLY A 457 34.00 5.44 24.07
CA GLY A 457 34.17 6.16 25.32
C GLY A 457 35.65 6.33 25.55
N GLY A 458 36.16 7.54 25.35
CA GLY A 458 37.51 7.88 25.76
C GLY A 458 37.56 7.71 27.26
N THR A 459 38.21 6.64 27.73
CA THR A 459 38.70 6.61 29.10
C THR A 459 39.54 7.88 29.29
N PRO A 460 39.19 8.76 30.25
CA PRO A 460 40.07 9.87 30.57
C PRO A 460 41.37 9.28 31.09
N SER A 461 42.47 9.55 30.39
CA SER A 461 43.83 9.32 30.86
C SER A 461 44.22 10.32 31.93
#